data_AF-A0A9D4IPI7-F1
#
_entry.id   AF-A0A9D4IPI7-F1
#
_cell.length_a   1.000
_cell.length_b   1.000
_cell.length_c   1.000
_cell.angle_alpha   90.00
_cell.angle_beta   90.00
_cell.angle_gamma   90.00
#
_symmetry.space_group_name_H-M   'P 1'
#
loop_
_entity.id
_entity.type
_entity.pdbx_description
1 polymer ?
#
loop_
_entity_poly.entity_id
_entity_poly.type
_entity_poly.pdbx_seq_one_letter_code
_entity_poly.pdbx_strand_id
1 'polypeptide(L)'
;MENLPAHVRERFLAGEHVMRHHAGLWNGIWSDMFIETTFMRYGNGPGGIISITHNESALKRWAPSLHICSQLIQDIKCTRKIEEESAHVSTHAEDSSARMKADSADRQNIQKKLDTCIDPMNHAEHSTGVLNIVSGRIDHACVNVDDALAIGMEQMIAFENTWPEGFHSKLSNKVVTMAINKKVVTCEAQCMTRI
;
A
#
# COMPACT_ATOMS: atom_id res chain seq x y z
N MET A 1 18.23 29.24 -6.28
CA MET A 1 17.16 30.21 -5.96
C MET A 1 17.67 31.64 -5.82
N GLU A 2 18.95 31.88 -5.55
CA GLU A 2 19.49 33.23 -5.31
C GLU A 2 19.62 34.11 -6.57
N ASN A 3 19.61 33.52 -7.77
CA ASN A 3 19.78 34.25 -9.05
C ASN A 3 18.46 34.52 -9.80
N LEU A 4 17.29 34.32 -9.17
CA LEU A 4 16.01 34.64 -9.80
C LEU A 4 15.73 36.14 -9.71
N PRO A 5 15.24 36.78 -10.80
CA PRO A 5 14.75 38.16 -10.74
C PRO A 5 13.72 38.32 -9.61
N ALA A 6 13.75 39.45 -8.90
CA ALA A 6 12.97 39.66 -7.67
C ALA A 6 11.47 39.33 -7.84
N HIS A 7 10.86 39.80 -8.94
CA HIS A 7 9.45 39.53 -9.24
C HIS A 7 9.14 38.04 -9.50
N VAL A 8 10.08 37.28 -10.06
CA VAL A 8 9.92 35.84 -10.27
C VAL A 8 10.08 35.10 -8.94
N ARG A 9 11.05 35.51 -8.12
CA ARG A 9 11.28 34.92 -6.80
C ARG A 9 10.08 35.12 -5.88
N GLU A 10 9.47 36.31 -5.88
CA GLU A 10 8.27 36.61 -5.10
C GLU A 10 7.09 35.72 -5.51
N ARG A 11 6.80 35.62 -6.81
CA ARG A 11 5.74 34.73 -7.33
C ARG A 11 6.02 33.25 -7.06
N PHE A 12 7.28 32.85 -7.18
CA PHE A 12 7.70 31.49 -6.88
C PHE A 12 7.47 31.15 -5.40
N LEU A 13 7.87 32.04 -4.48
CA LEU A 13 7.66 31.89 -3.04
C LEU A 13 6.17 31.98 -2.65
N ALA A 14 5.36 32.71 -3.41
CA ALA A 14 3.90 32.72 -3.28
C ALA A 14 3.24 31.42 -3.76
N GLY A 15 4.01 30.46 -4.29
CA GLY A 15 3.49 29.17 -4.75
C GLY A 15 2.87 29.21 -6.15
N GLU A 16 3.13 30.25 -6.95
CA GLU A 16 2.61 30.36 -8.33
C GLU A 16 3.31 29.42 -9.33
N HIS A 17 4.19 28.54 -8.85
CA HIS A 17 4.89 27.53 -9.65
C HIS A 17 4.17 26.18 -9.70
N VAL A 18 3.10 25.99 -8.91
CA VAL A 18 2.26 24.78 -8.93
C VAL A 18 0.91 25.07 -9.58
N MET A 19 0.39 24.08 -10.31
CA MET A 19 -0.93 24.13 -10.95
C MET A 19 -1.97 23.41 -10.08
N ARG A 20 -3.25 23.78 -10.16
CA ARG A 20 -4.32 23.23 -9.31
C ARG A 20 -5.58 22.95 -10.13
N HIS A 21 -6.16 21.76 -10.00
CA HIS A 21 -7.48 21.44 -10.59
C HIS A 21 -8.62 22.05 -9.77
N HIS A 22 -8.44 22.10 -8.45
CA HIS A 22 -9.36 22.72 -7.49
C HIS A 22 -8.56 23.61 -6.53
N ALA A 23 -9.18 24.68 -6.04
CA ALA A 23 -8.56 25.53 -5.01
C ALA A 23 -8.23 24.71 -3.75
N GLY A 24 -7.14 25.07 -3.06
CA GLY A 24 -6.70 24.40 -1.83
C GLY A 24 -5.18 24.43 -1.65
N LEU A 25 -4.73 24.47 -0.39
CA LEU A 25 -3.31 24.59 -0.02
C LEU A 25 -2.49 23.39 -0.52
N TRP A 26 -3.03 22.18 -0.38
CA TRP A 26 -2.36 20.92 -0.71
C TRP A 26 -2.68 20.37 -2.10
N ASN A 27 -3.46 21.11 -2.89
CA ASN A 27 -3.92 20.67 -4.21
C ASN A 27 -2.97 21.09 -5.35
N GLY A 28 -1.80 21.60 -5.01
CA GLY A 28 -0.76 21.98 -5.96
C GLY A 28 -0.08 20.76 -6.55
N ILE A 29 -0.08 20.65 -7.88
CA ILE A 29 0.67 19.63 -8.62
C ILE A 29 1.63 20.31 -9.60
N TRP A 30 2.72 19.61 -9.91
CA TRP A 30 3.72 20.07 -10.86
C TRP A 30 3.13 20.14 -12.27
N SER A 31 3.62 21.06 -13.10
CA SER A 31 3.07 21.31 -14.44
C SER A 31 3.03 20.06 -15.32
N ASP A 32 4.05 19.21 -15.24
CA ASP A 32 4.12 17.94 -15.98
C ASP A 32 2.97 16.99 -15.59
N MET A 33 2.82 16.74 -14.29
CA MET A 33 1.72 15.93 -13.74
C MET A 33 0.35 16.58 -13.96
N PHE A 34 0.28 17.91 -14.01
CA PHE A 34 -0.93 18.64 -14.36
C PHE A 34 -1.32 18.42 -15.82
N ILE A 35 -0.36 18.47 -16.74
CA ILE A 35 -0.59 18.19 -18.17
C ILE A 35 -1.04 16.74 -18.34
N GLU A 36 -0.38 15.79 -17.67
CA GLU A 36 -0.77 14.37 -17.76
C GLU A 36 -2.18 14.15 -17.23
N THR A 37 -2.51 14.67 -16.05
CA THR A 37 -3.87 14.54 -15.49
C THR A 37 -4.91 15.30 -16.31
N THR A 38 -4.56 16.43 -16.94
CA THR A 38 -5.50 17.18 -17.78
C THR A 38 -5.72 16.50 -19.12
N PHE A 39 -4.65 16.20 -19.84
CA PHE A 39 -4.69 15.64 -21.18
C PHE A 39 -5.13 14.17 -21.18
N MET A 40 -4.60 13.34 -20.28
CA MET A 40 -4.95 11.92 -20.25
C MET A 40 -6.32 11.68 -19.63
N ARG A 41 -6.69 12.38 -18.55
CA ARG A 41 -7.97 12.12 -17.87
C ARG A 41 -9.16 12.85 -18.50
N TYR A 42 -9.01 14.13 -18.83
CA TYR A 42 -10.08 14.91 -19.45
C TYR A 42 -9.99 14.91 -20.98
N GLY A 43 -8.78 14.91 -21.53
CA GLY A 43 -8.57 14.82 -22.98
C GLY A 43 -8.85 13.43 -23.56
N ASN A 44 -8.65 12.33 -22.85
CA ASN A 44 -9.02 10.98 -23.32
C ASN A 44 -10.24 10.39 -22.57
N GLY A 45 -11.01 11.22 -21.85
CA GLY A 45 -12.24 10.81 -21.18
C GLY A 45 -13.49 10.96 -22.07
N PRO A 46 -14.68 10.50 -21.61
CA PRO A 46 -15.94 10.67 -22.35
C PRO A 46 -16.24 12.17 -22.56
N GLY A 47 -16.07 12.68 -23.78
CA GLY A 47 -16.18 14.11 -24.14
C GLY A 47 -14.84 14.82 -24.43
N GLY A 48 -13.72 14.11 -24.31
CA GLY A 48 -12.39 14.57 -24.70
C GLY A 48 -12.07 14.37 -26.19
N ILE A 49 -10.80 14.53 -26.56
CA ILE A 49 -10.20 14.24 -27.86
C ILE A 49 -10.16 12.72 -28.10
N ILE A 50 -11.32 12.08 -28.27
CA ILE A 50 -11.42 10.68 -28.68
C ILE A 50 -12.07 10.60 -30.07
N SER A 51 -11.37 9.95 -31.00
CA SER A 51 -11.74 9.53 -32.36
C SER A 51 -12.16 10.62 -33.39
N ILE A 52 -13.03 11.58 -33.05
CA ILE A 52 -13.55 12.60 -34.00
C ILE A 52 -12.61 13.83 -34.10
N THR A 53 -11.76 14.02 -33.09
CA THR A 53 -10.92 15.21 -32.90
C THR A 53 -9.51 15.09 -33.51
N HIS A 54 -9.25 14.04 -34.29
CA HIS A 54 -8.14 14.02 -35.27
C HIS A 54 -8.38 14.95 -36.47
N ASN A 55 -9.59 15.54 -36.57
CA ASN A 55 -9.83 16.65 -37.47
C ASN A 55 -9.15 17.91 -36.93
N GLU A 56 -8.12 18.37 -37.63
CA GLU A 56 -7.29 19.52 -37.27
C GLU A 56 -8.12 20.78 -36.97
N SER A 57 -9.26 20.96 -37.65
CA SER A 57 -10.16 22.11 -37.42
C SER A 57 -10.91 22.04 -36.09
N ALA A 58 -11.26 20.84 -35.62
CA ALA A 58 -11.90 20.64 -34.32
C ALA A 58 -10.89 20.79 -33.18
N LEU A 59 -9.66 20.28 -33.36
CA LEU A 59 -8.56 20.43 -32.42
C LEU A 59 -8.18 21.91 -32.22
N LYS A 60 -8.08 22.68 -33.32
CA LYS A 60 -7.80 24.13 -33.30
C LYS A 60 -8.88 24.95 -32.58
N ARG A 61 -10.12 24.44 -32.49
CA ARG A 61 -11.21 25.08 -31.74
C ARG A 61 -11.23 24.67 -30.27
N TRP A 62 -10.90 23.41 -29.98
CA TRP A 62 -10.88 22.87 -28.62
C TRP A 62 -9.66 23.34 -27.81
N ALA A 63 -8.47 23.37 -28.42
CA ALA A 63 -7.25 23.78 -27.71
C ALA A 63 -7.34 25.18 -27.06
N PRO A 64 -7.84 26.23 -27.74
CA PRO A 64 -8.00 27.55 -27.12
C PRO A 64 -9.25 27.66 -26.23
N SER A 65 -10.26 26.78 -26.37
CA SER A 65 -11.51 26.93 -25.64
C SER A 65 -11.34 26.78 -24.13
N LEU A 66 -10.43 25.90 -23.68
CA LEU A 66 -10.11 25.74 -22.26
C LEU A 66 -9.47 27.00 -21.66
N HIS A 67 -8.55 27.64 -22.39
CA HIS A 67 -7.93 28.89 -21.95
C HIS A 67 -8.97 30.02 -21.88
N ILE A 68 -9.83 30.14 -22.89
CA ILE A 68 -10.90 31.15 -22.93
C ILE A 68 -11.91 30.91 -21.81
N CYS A 69 -12.31 29.65 -21.56
CA CYS A 69 -13.20 29.32 -20.44
C CYS A 69 -12.56 29.64 -19.09
N SER A 70 -11.27 29.34 -18.92
CA SER A 70 -10.53 29.71 -17.70
C SER A 70 -10.48 31.23 -17.51
N GLN A 71 -10.17 31.99 -18.57
CA GLN A 71 -10.16 33.44 -18.54
C GLN A 71 -11.54 34.01 -18.19
N LEU A 72 -12.61 33.50 -18.80
CA LEU A 72 -13.98 33.90 -18.48
C LEU A 72 -14.35 33.59 -17.02
N ILE A 73 -13.92 32.45 -16.48
CA ILE A 73 -14.15 32.11 -15.07
C ILE A 73 -13.41 33.10 -14.17
N GLN A 74 -12.17 33.46 -14.49
CA GLN A 74 -11.39 34.44 -13.72
C GLN A 74 -12.01 35.84 -13.80
N ASP A 75 -12.44 36.27 -14.98
CA ASP A 75 -13.09 37.55 -15.18
C ASP A 75 -14.42 37.63 -14.41
N ILE A 76 -15.19 36.54 -14.40
CA ILE A 76 -16.43 36.42 -13.59
C ILE A 76 -16.12 36.50 -12.09
N LYS A 77 -15.05 35.83 -11.62
CA LYS A 77 -14.63 35.89 -10.21
C LYS A 77 -14.21 37.31 -9.81
N CYS A 78 -13.40 37.97 -10.62
CA CYS A 78 -13.01 39.38 -10.45
C CYS A 78 -14.24 40.30 -10.43
N THR A 79 -15.19 40.10 -11.34
CA THR A 79 -16.41 40.92 -11.45
C THR A 79 -17.31 40.75 -10.22
N ARG A 80 -17.42 39.55 -9.67
CA ARG A 80 -18.26 39.28 -8.51
C ARG A 80 -17.64 39.71 -7.18
N LYS A 81 -16.38 40.19 -7.15
CA LYS A 81 -15.60 40.41 -5.91
C LYS A 81 -15.78 39.27 -4.92
N ILE A 82 -15.84 38.04 -5.43
CA ILE A 82 -15.74 36.86 -4.58
C ILE A 82 -14.27 36.88 -4.15
N GLU A 83 -13.99 37.59 -3.06
CA GLU A 83 -12.80 37.34 -2.26
C GLU A 83 -12.72 35.82 -2.17
N GLU A 84 -11.56 35.26 -2.54
CA GLU A 84 -11.32 33.83 -2.45
C GLU A 84 -11.78 33.41 -1.06
N GLU A 85 -12.97 32.79 -0.95
CA GLU A 85 -13.49 32.27 0.30
C GLU A 85 -12.35 31.43 0.83
N SER A 86 -11.73 31.94 1.91
CA SER A 86 -10.43 31.54 2.42
C SER A 86 -10.26 30.07 2.17
N ALA A 87 -9.41 29.70 1.20
CA ALA A 87 -9.32 28.33 0.68
C ALA A 87 -9.35 27.39 1.87
N HIS A 88 -10.52 26.74 2.08
CA HIS A 88 -10.82 26.07 3.33
C HIS A 88 -9.63 25.16 3.60
N VAL A 89 -8.94 25.38 4.72
CA VAL A 89 -7.76 24.58 5.07
C VAL A 89 -8.29 23.17 5.27
N SER A 90 -8.25 22.38 4.19
CA SER A 90 -8.58 20.97 4.25
C SER A 90 -7.41 20.34 4.96
N THR A 91 -7.58 20.07 6.24
CA THR A 91 -6.76 19.08 6.96
C THR A 91 -6.60 17.85 6.06
N HIS A 92 -5.42 17.23 6.04
CA HIS A 92 -5.22 16.03 5.24
C HIS A 92 -6.31 15.01 5.57
N ALA A 93 -6.73 14.20 4.59
CA ALA A 93 -7.77 13.19 4.83
C ALA A 93 -7.41 12.24 5.99
N GLU A 94 -6.11 12.01 6.19
CA GLU A 94 -5.55 11.23 7.31
C GLU A 94 -5.68 11.93 8.67
N ASP A 95 -5.73 13.26 8.71
CA ASP A 95 -5.95 14.06 9.93
C ASP A 95 -7.44 14.18 10.28
N SER A 96 -8.32 13.52 9.52
CA SER A 96 -9.74 13.53 9.84
C SER A 96 -9.98 12.80 11.17
N SER A 97 -10.85 13.37 12.02
CA SER A 97 -11.19 12.76 13.31
C SER A 97 -11.73 11.34 13.19
N ALA A 98 -12.35 11.01 12.04
CA ALA A 98 -12.82 9.66 11.75
C ALA A 98 -11.65 8.68 11.55
N ARG A 99 -10.63 9.08 10.76
CA ARG A 99 -9.44 8.24 10.52
C ARG A 99 -8.62 8.07 11.79
N MET A 100 -8.38 9.14 12.53
CA MET A 100 -7.70 9.07 13.84
C MET A 100 -8.38 8.09 14.81
N LYS A 101 -9.73 8.10 14.86
CA LYS A 101 -10.49 7.16 15.69
C LYS A 101 -10.39 5.72 15.20
N ALA A 102 -10.44 5.50 13.89
CA ALA A 102 -10.27 4.17 13.30
C ALA A 102 -8.88 3.60 13.61
N ASP A 103 -7.82 4.37 13.37
CA ASP A 103 -6.45 3.98 13.69
C ASP A 103 -6.26 3.69 15.18
N SER A 104 -6.87 4.51 16.06
CA SER A 104 -6.84 4.26 17.50
C SER A 104 -7.55 2.95 17.87
N ALA A 105 -8.68 2.63 17.22
CA ALA A 105 -9.39 1.38 17.45
C ALA A 105 -8.57 0.18 16.95
N ASP A 106 -7.92 0.31 15.80
CA ASP A 106 -7.06 -0.74 15.24
C ASP A 106 -5.85 -1.01 16.13
N ARG A 107 -5.19 0.03 16.66
CA ARG A 107 -4.11 -0.12 17.65
C ARG A 107 -4.58 -0.88 18.89
N GLN A 108 -5.76 -0.56 19.42
CA GLN A 108 -6.33 -1.27 20.56
C GLN A 108 -6.66 -2.73 20.22
N ASN A 109 -7.15 -3.00 19.01
CA ASN A 109 -7.46 -4.37 18.56
C ASN A 109 -6.18 -5.21 18.41
N ILE A 110 -5.11 -4.62 17.86
CA ILE A 110 -3.80 -5.27 17.77
C ILE A 110 -3.29 -5.58 19.18
N GLN A 111 -3.34 -4.62 20.10
CA GLN A 111 -2.89 -4.82 21.48
C GLN A 111 -3.66 -5.93 22.17
N LYS A 112 -5.00 -5.89 22.13
CA LYS A 112 -5.85 -6.97 22.66
C LYS A 112 -5.51 -8.33 22.06
N LYS A 113 -5.17 -8.38 20.77
CA LYS A 113 -4.81 -9.64 20.13
C LYS A 113 -3.44 -10.14 20.61
N LEU A 114 -2.46 -9.25 20.74
CA LEU A 114 -1.14 -9.58 21.27
C LEU A 114 -1.20 -10.06 22.72
N ASP A 115 -2.08 -9.48 23.54
CA ASP A 115 -2.30 -9.94 24.93
C ASP A 115 -2.85 -11.39 25.01
N THR A 116 -3.45 -11.90 23.92
CA THR A 116 -3.87 -13.32 23.83
C THR A 116 -2.79 -14.26 23.32
N CYS A 117 -1.72 -13.72 22.74
CA CYS A 117 -0.61 -14.52 22.22
C CYS A 117 0.37 -14.82 23.36
N ILE A 118 1.17 -15.87 23.19
CA ILE A 118 2.25 -16.17 24.13
C ILE A 118 3.37 -15.16 23.92
N ASP A 119 3.97 -14.65 25.00
CA ASP A 119 5.12 -13.75 24.92
C ASP A 119 6.40 -14.53 24.54
N PRO A 120 6.92 -14.40 23.30
CA PRO A 120 8.10 -15.16 22.88
C PRO A 120 9.36 -14.83 23.67
N MET A 121 9.37 -13.74 24.45
CA MET A 121 10.53 -13.30 25.23
C MET A 121 10.51 -13.81 26.68
N ASN A 122 9.42 -14.44 27.14
CA ASN A 122 9.34 -14.99 28.50
C ASN A 122 9.72 -16.47 28.55
N HIS A 123 11.02 -16.74 28.52
CA HIS A 123 11.57 -18.11 28.45
C HIS A 123 11.14 -19.02 29.62
N ALA A 124 10.79 -18.44 30.78
CA ALA A 124 10.41 -19.20 31.96
C ALA A 124 9.01 -19.83 31.87
N GLU A 125 8.14 -19.24 31.05
CA GLU A 125 6.74 -19.71 30.87
C GLU A 125 6.61 -20.70 29.70
N HIS A 126 7.68 -20.95 28.96
CA HIS A 126 7.65 -21.80 27.78
C HIS A 126 7.96 -23.26 28.12
N SER A 127 7.07 -24.15 27.67
CA SER A 127 7.33 -25.59 27.60
C SER A 127 8.43 -25.92 26.59
N THR A 128 9.19 -26.98 26.84
CA THR A 128 10.22 -27.48 25.92
C THR A 128 9.62 -27.91 24.57
N GLY A 129 10.22 -27.48 23.46
CA GLY A 129 9.83 -27.85 22.09
C GLY A 129 9.47 -26.64 21.22
N VAL A 130 9.08 -26.89 19.96
CA VAL A 130 8.63 -25.85 19.03
C VAL A 130 7.20 -25.42 19.39
N LEU A 131 6.98 -24.11 19.52
CA LEU A 131 5.72 -23.54 19.99
C LEU A 131 5.15 -22.55 18.97
N ASN A 132 3.85 -22.64 18.70
CA ASN A 132 3.17 -21.63 17.91
C ASN A 132 2.77 -20.43 18.80
N ILE A 133 3.45 -19.29 18.60
CA ILE A 133 3.26 -18.05 19.38
C ILE A 133 1.80 -17.56 19.41
N VAL A 134 1.05 -17.77 18.33
CA VAL A 134 -0.32 -17.25 18.18
C VAL A 134 -1.38 -18.16 18.82
N SER A 135 -1.17 -19.47 18.76
CA SER A 135 -2.15 -20.47 19.24
C SER A 135 -1.76 -21.16 20.53
N GLY A 136 -0.52 -20.98 20.98
CA GLY A 136 0.05 -21.66 22.14
C GLY A 136 0.18 -23.17 22.01
N ARG A 137 0.01 -23.73 20.81
CA ARG A 137 0.14 -25.16 20.57
C ARG A 137 1.60 -25.56 20.51
N ILE A 138 1.94 -26.51 21.36
CA ILE A 138 3.24 -27.20 21.39
C ILE A 138 3.24 -28.23 20.26
N ASP A 139 4.43 -28.46 19.72
CA ASP A 139 4.60 -29.38 18.61
C ASP A 139 4.26 -30.85 18.91
N HIS A 140 3.97 -31.58 17.84
CA HIS A 140 3.98 -33.03 17.85
C HIS A 140 5.44 -33.53 17.81
N ALA A 141 5.72 -34.65 18.47
CA ALA A 141 7.08 -35.23 18.60
C ALA A 141 7.79 -35.58 17.28
N CYS A 142 7.13 -35.43 16.12
CA CYS A 142 7.69 -35.75 14.80
C CYS A 142 8.13 -34.51 14.01
N VAL A 143 7.91 -33.31 14.53
CA VAL A 143 8.33 -32.08 13.88
C VAL A 143 9.76 -31.76 14.29
N ASN A 144 10.56 -31.39 13.29
CA ASN A 144 12.01 -31.20 13.37
C ASN A 144 12.45 -29.93 12.63
N VAL A 145 11.58 -28.91 12.61
CA VAL A 145 11.82 -27.66 11.89
C VAL A 145 12.96 -26.84 12.51
N ASP A 146 13.19 -27.03 13.81
CA ASP A 146 14.33 -26.54 14.56
C ASP A 146 15.67 -27.09 14.05
N ASP A 147 15.68 -28.34 13.58
CA ASP A 147 16.86 -29.01 13.01
C ASP A 147 17.02 -28.84 11.49
N ALA A 148 16.23 -27.96 10.86
CA ALA A 148 16.18 -27.83 9.40
C ALA A 148 17.55 -27.56 8.76
N LEU A 149 18.43 -26.81 9.44
CA LEU A 149 19.79 -26.53 8.96
C LEU A 149 20.65 -27.80 8.93
N ALA A 150 20.64 -28.58 10.01
CA ALA A 150 21.41 -29.82 10.11
C ALA A 150 20.94 -30.84 9.07
N ILE A 151 19.62 -30.99 8.92
CA ILE A 151 19.01 -31.86 7.91
C ILE A 151 19.42 -31.42 6.50
N GLY A 152 19.41 -30.12 6.21
CA GLY A 152 19.83 -29.57 4.92
C GLY A 152 21.30 -29.85 4.60
N MET A 153 22.18 -29.71 5.59
CA MET A 153 23.61 -30.03 5.44
C MET A 153 23.83 -31.52 5.15
N GLU A 154 23.16 -32.42 5.88
CA GLU A 154 23.23 -33.85 5.62
C GLU A 154 22.70 -34.21 4.22
N GLN A 155 21.61 -33.57 3.79
CA GLN A 155 21.06 -33.76 2.45
C GLN A 155 22.00 -33.27 1.35
N MET A 156 22.69 -32.15 1.56
CA MET A 156 23.68 -31.62 0.63
C MET A 156 24.84 -32.59 0.45
N ILE A 157 25.43 -33.07 1.56
CA ILE A 157 26.54 -34.05 1.53
C ILE A 157 26.10 -35.33 0.82
N ALA A 158 24.91 -35.85 1.16
CA ALA A 158 24.39 -37.05 0.53
C ALA A 158 24.14 -36.87 -0.97
N PHE A 159 23.67 -35.69 -1.39
CA PHE A 159 23.42 -35.37 -2.79
C PHE A 159 24.72 -35.22 -3.60
N GLU A 160 25.72 -34.52 -3.06
CA GLU A 160 27.03 -34.37 -3.70
C GLU A 160 27.71 -35.73 -3.95
N ASN A 161 27.56 -36.69 -3.01
CA ASN A 161 28.07 -38.04 -3.16
C ASN A 161 27.42 -38.85 -4.30
N THR A 162 26.25 -38.42 -4.80
CA THR A 162 25.56 -39.10 -5.92
C THR A 162 25.98 -38.56 -7.29
N TRP A 163 26.83 -37.55 -7.36
CA TRP A 163 27.25 -36.97 -8.63
C TRP A 163 28.21 -37.87 -9.41
N PRO A 164 28.16 -37.86 -10.76
CA PRO A 164 27.28 -37.04 -11.60
C PRO A 164 25.89 -37.66 -11.88
N GLU A 165 25.71 -38.97 -11.68
CA GLU A 165 24.51 -39.71 -12.07
C GLU A 165 23.23 -39.24 -11.35
N GLY A 166 23.36 -38.82 -10.09
CA GLY A 166 22.27 -38.35 -9.24
C GLY A 166 21.92 -36.87 -9.39
N PHE A 167 22.57 -36.10 -10.28
CA PHE A 167 22.35 -34.64 -10.37
C PHE A 167 20.90 -34.25 -10.68
N HIS A 168 20.19 -35.07 -11.48
CA HIS A 168 18.78 -34.86 -11.80
C HIS A 168 17.82 -35.56 -10.83
N SER A 169 18.34 -36.16 -9.75
CA SER A 169 17.50 -36.83 -8.76
C SER A 169 16.71 -35.82 -7.94
N LYS A 170 15.50 -36.20 -7.55
CA LYS A 170 14.62 -35.34 -6.74
C LYS A 170 15.08 -35.39 -5.28
N LEU A 171 15.34 -34.22 -4.69
CA LEU A 171 15.58 -34.10 -3.26
C LEU A 171 14.30 -34.43 -2.47
N SER A 172 14.43 -35.28 -1.46
CA SER A 172 13.33 -35.61 -0.55
C SER A 172 13.08 -34.45 0.41
N ASN A 173 11.81 -34.24 0.79
CA ASN A 173 11.50 -33.29 1.86
C ASN A 173 11.58 -34.02 3.21
N LYS A 174 12.67 -33.80 3.94
CA LYS A 174 12.93 -34.40 5.26
C LYS A 174 12.53 -33.50 6.43
N VAL A 175 12.29 -32.22 6.17
CA VAL A 175 11.86 -31.26 7.20
C VAL A 175 10.35 -31.34 7.34
N VAL A 176 9.95 -31.70 8.55
CA VAL A 176 8.57 -31.74 8.99
C VAL A 176 8.28 -30.42 9.68
N THR A 177 7.10 -29.85 9.43
CA THR A 177 6.66 -28.58 10.02
C THR A 177 5.37 -28.75 10.80
N MET A 178 5.00 -27.74 11.58
CA MET A 178 3.71 -27.61 12.28
C MET A 178 2.46 -27.80 11.39
N ALA A 179 2.61 -27.82 10.06
CA ALA A 179 1.54 -28.14 9.13
C ALA A 179 0.98 -29.58 9.30
N ILE A 180 1.74 -30.51 9.90
CA ILE A 180 1.23 -31.85 10.24
C ILE A 180 0.01 -31.77 11.15
N ASN A 181 0.00 -30.84 12.10
CA ASN A 181 -1.11 -30.67 13.03
C ASN A 181 -2.43 -30.26 12.35
N LYS A 182 -2.40 -29.78 11.10
CA LYS A 182 -3.63 -29.55 10.29
C LYS A 182 -4.20 -30.84 9.70
N LYS A 183 -3.39 -31.87 9.47
CA LYS A 183 -3.83 -33.16 8.89
C LYS A 183 -4.42 -34.11 9.93
N VAL A 184 -3.95 -34.03 11.18
CA VAL A 184 -4.41 -34.90 12.28
C VAL A 184 -5.85 -34.58 12.72
N VAL A 185 -6.31 -33.32 12.58
CA VAL A 185 -7.67 -32.89 12.97
C VAL A 185 -8.78 -33.53 12.10
N THR A 186 -8.44 -34.20 10.98
CA THR A 186 -9.43 -34.83 10.11
C THR A 186 -9.95 -36.20 10.57
N CYS A 187 -9.45 -36.75 11.68
CA CYS A 187 -9.92 -38.01 12.26
C CYS A 187 -10.14 -37.85 13.76
N GLU A 188 -11.37 -37.52 14.17
CA GLU A 188 -12.05 -37.93 15.42
C GLU A 188 -13.27 -37.02 15.69
N ALA A 189 -14.27 -37.13 14.83
CA ALA A 189 -15.64 -36.86 15.22
C ALA A 189 -16.22 -38.14 15.84
N GLN A 190 -15.75 -38.53 17.03
CA GLN A 190 -16.36 -39.60 17.81
C GLN A 190 -16.57 -39.15 19.26
N CYS A 191 -17.84 -38.85 19.53
CA CYS A 191 -18.55 -39.10 20.79
C CYS A 191 -17.79 -38.81 22.09
N MET A 192 -17.98 -37.62 22.66
CA MET A 192 -17.88 -37.44 24.12
C MET A 192 -19.24 -37.07 24.69
N THR A 193 -19.83 -38.08 25.33
CA THR A 193 -21.01 -38.02 26.18
C THR A 193 -20.77 -37.03 27.31
N ARG A 194 -21.74 -36.13 27.51
CA ARG A 194 -21.82 -35.29 28.71
C ARG A 194 -21.95 -36.16 29.96
N ILE A 195 -21.14 -35.87 30.97
CA ILE A 195 -21.52 -35.98 32.39
C ILE A 195 -21.51 -34.55 32.93
#